data_AF-A0A9X3PTH2-F1
#
_entry.id   AF-A0A9X3PTH2-F1
#
_cell.length_a   1.000
_cell.length_b   1.000
_cell.length_c   1.000
_cell.angle_alpha   90.00
_cell.angle_beta   90.00
_cell.angle_gamma   90.00
#
_symmetry.space_group_name_H-M   'P 1'
#
loop_
_entity.id
_entity.type
_entity.pdbx_description
1 polymer ?
#
loop_
_entity_poly.entity_id
_entity_poly.type
_entity_poly.pdbx_seq_one_letter_code
_entity_poly.pdbx_strand_id
1 'polypeptide(L)'
;MRTPKAHHDSVPPKLWERPFHEARDLLARKTQADNRRHARMRAVFLEQLLQDKETVRLDRVYRKWALQTGLFPLVQAVARAGNTCAQLIGLADRSQLFAKPNEVKAQIIASNKSVTAEQLNRVFADIERGARQLTARIEKSANKILRKATTFVRQGLRLDWPWLAVEVADLFFATLKSDAFGIELEALIHVQDYETPAPSVTLDSRPVPGETVLQARTRVQQEYERAMQTLNRAAPPLPLGRSPRKNPERDADWVRWFYRHRIQGISTYQLAKEAGTSRQAVKYGLHQAECLLSLLAVSFK
;
A
#
# COMPACT_ATOMS: atom_id res chain seq x y z
N MET A 1 8.79 42.91 -15.39
CA MET A 1 7.68 41.94 -15.27
C MET A 1 8.16 40.59 -15.77
N ARG A 2 8.43 39.64 -14.86
CA ARG A 2 8.77 38.25 -15.21
C ARG A 2 7.50 37.42 -15.01
N THR A 3 7.05 36.76 -16.07
CA THR A 3 5.98 35.77 -16.02
C THR A 3 6.36 34.63 -15.07
N PRO A 4 5.43 34.11 -14.25
CA PRO A 4 5.70 32.93 -13.43
C PRO A 4 5.86 31.71 -14.35
N LYS A 5 6.93 30.95 -14.17
CA LYS A 5 7.08 29.62 -14.76
C LYS A 5 5.99 28.72 -14.20
N ALA A 6 5.24 28.08 -15.09
CA ALA A 6 4.32 27.01 -14.74
C ALA A 6 5.04 25.97 -13.87
N HIS A 7 4.46 25.66 -12.72
CA HIS A 7 4.86 24.50 -11.94
C HIS A 7 4.71 23.28 -12.84
N HIS A 8 5.82 22.56 -13.04
CA HIS A 8 5.79 21.24 -13.64
C HIS A 8 4.80 20.38 -12.86
N ASP A 9 3.73 19.94 -13.52
CA ASP A 9 2.96 18.77 -13.14
C ASP A 9 3.93 17.59 -13.09
N SER A 10 4.48 17.31 -11.92
CA SER A 10 5.25 16.10 -11.69
C SER A 10 4.27 14.93 -11.77
N VAL A 11 4.33 14.19 -12.88
CA VAL A 11 3.69 12.87 -12.99
C VAL A 11 4.06 12.10 -11.73
N PRO A 12 3.09 11.59 -10.94
CA PRO A 12 3.40 10.80 -9.76
C PRO A 12 4.34 9.67 -10.16
N PRO A 13 5.40 9.39 -9.39
CA PRO A 13 6.28 8.26 -9.68
C PRO A 13 5.44 6.99 -9.80
N LYS A 14 5.77 6.18 -10.81
CA LYS A 14 5.03 4.95 -11.07
C LYS A 14 5.07 4.07 -9.81
N LEU A 15 4.01 3.32 -9.54
CA LEU A 15 3.90 2.54 -8.30
C LEU A 15 5.09 1.59 -8.05
N TRP A 16 5.77 1.14 -9.10
CA TRP A 16 6.96 0.29 -9.03
C TRP A 16 8.30 1.03 -8.77
N GLU A 17 8.28 2.36 -8.69
CA GLU A 17 9.43 3.22 -8.37
C GLU A 17 9.49 3.61 -6.87
N ARG A 18 8.48 3.20 -6.08
CA ARG A 18 8.39 3.50 -4.65
C ARG A 18 9.34 2.61 -3.83
N PRO A 19 9.93 3.13 -2.73
CA PRO A 19 10.87 2.38 -1.91
C PRO A 19 10.19 1.13 -1.32
N PHE A 20 10.82 -0.02 -1.59
CA PHE A 20 10.43 -1.32 -1.07
C PHE A 20 11.13 -1.55 0.26
N HIS A 21 10.37 -1.90 1.32
CA HIS A 21 10.96 -2.36 2.56
C HIS A 21 11.40 -3.81 2.39
N GLU A 22 12.72 -4.05 2.38
CA GLU A 22 13.34 -5.37 2.18
C GLU A 22 13.26 -6.29 3.41
N ALA A 23 12.36 -6.01 4.35
CA ALA A 23 12.52 -6.39 5.75
C ALA A 23 11.78 -7.66 6.16
N ARG A 24 12.18 -8.80 5.57
CA ARG A 24 11.86 -10.18 6.00
C ARG A 24 10.46 -10.67 5.62
N ASP A 25 10.36 -11.00 4.34
CA ASP A 25 9.23 -11.74 3.79
C ASP A 25 9.38 -13.26 3.94
N LEU A 26 8.49 -13.86 4.73
CA LEU A 26 7.99 -15.19 4.38
C LEU A 26 7.22 -15.05 3.05
N LEU A 27 7.85 -15.21 1.87
CA LEU A 27 7.19 -15.44 0.56
C LEU A 27 8.05 -16.29 -0.43
N ALA A 28 7.49 -17.45 -0.80
CA ALA A 28 7.50 -18.25 -2.04
C ALA A 28 8.75 -18.70 -2.85
N ARG A 29 9.91 -18.03 -2.88
CA ARG A 29 11.09 -18.54 -3.63
C ARG A 29 12.42 -18.32 -2.92
N LYS A 30 13.45 -19.05 -3.39
CA LYS A 30 14.77 -19.16 -2.76
C LYS A 30 15.62 -17.88 -2.83
N THR A 31 15.22 -16.78 -3.50
CA THR A 31 16.13 -15.64 -3.77
C THR A 31 15.50 -14.24 -3.65
N GLN A 32 16.31 -13.24 -3.27
CA GLN A 32 15.88 -11.84 -3.17
C GLN A 32 15.43 -11.25 -4.52
N ALA A 33 16.08 -11.63 -5.61
CA ALA A 33 15.74 -11.17 -6.96
C ALA A 33 14.31 -11.57 -7.38
N ASP A 34 13.87 -12.77 -7.03
CA ASP A 34 12.51 -13.25 -7.33
C ASP A 34 11.46 -12.46 -6.53
N ASN A 35 11.73 -12.17 -5.25
CA ASN A 35 10.83 -11.40 -4.41
C ASN A 35 10.68 -9.96 -4.90
N ARG A 36 11.80 -9.30 -5.28
CA ARG A 36 11.75 -7.96 -5.89
C ARG A 36 10.97 -7.96 -7.22
N ARG A 37 11.09 -9.01 -8.04
CA ARG A 37 10.31 -9.15 -9.28
C ARG A 37 8.82 -9.35 -8.98
N HIS A 38 8.50 -10.22 -8.04
CA HIS A 38 7.13 -10.45 -7.59
C HIS A 38 6.46 -9.16 -7.10
N ALA A 39 7.12 -8.40 -6.22
CA ALA A 39 6.61 -7.13 -5.72
C ALA A 39 6.32 -6.12 -6.84
N ARG A 40 7.26 -5.95 -7.79
CA ARG A 40 7.03 -5.09 -8.96
C ARG A 40 5.88 -5.58 -9.83
N MET A 41 5.76 -6.89 -10.04
CA MET A 41 4.68 -7.45 -10.85
C MET A 41 3.32 -7.30 -10.16
N ARG A 42 3.25 -7.44 -8.83
CA ARG A 42 2.07 -7.11 -8.03
C ARG A 42 1.65 -5.66 -8.23
N ALA A 43 2.62 -4.73 -8.22
CA ALA A 43 2.37 -3.31 -8.47
C ALA A 43 1.67 -3.08 -9.81
N VAL A 44 2.23 -3.64 -10.88
CA VAL A 44 1.66 -3.51 -12.23
C VAL A 44 0.29 -4.16 -12.31
N PHE A 45 0.09 -5.31 -11.65
CA PHE A 45 -1.22 -5.98 -11.64
C PHE A 45 -2.29 -5.13 -10.94
N LEU A 46 -1.96 -4.56 -9.77
CA LEU A 46 -2.85 -3.70 -9.01
C LEU A 46 -3.17 -2.41 -9.77
N GLU A 47 -2.19 -1.83 -10.47
CA GLU A 47 -2.42 -0.68 -11.35
C GLU A 47 -3.47 -1.01 -12.42
N GLN A 48 -3.32 -2.13 -13.12
CA GLN A 48 -4.31 -2.57 -14.12
C GLN A 48 -5.69 -2.79 -13.46
N LEU A 49 -5.73 -3.42 -12.29
CA LEU A 49 -6.97 -3.66 -11.55
C LEU A 49 -7.71 -2.38 -11.16
N LEU A 50 -6.96 -1.35 -10.74
CA LEU A 50 -7.51 -0.04 -10.35
C LEU A 50 -8.01 0.77 -11.55
N GLN A 51 -7.33 0.63 -12.70
CA GLN A 51 -7.67 1.30 -13.94
C GLN A 51 -8.80 0.62 -14.71
N ASP A 52 -9.08 -0.66 -14.45
CA ASP A 52 -10.14 -1.41 -15.14
C ASP A 52 -11.55 -0.98 -14.69
N LYS A 53 -12.14 -0.06 -15.46
CA LYS A 53 -13.50 0.49 -15.25
C LYS A 53 -14.61 -0.28 -15.97
N GLU A 54 -14.27 -1.28 -16.78
CA GLU A 54 -15.23 -1.98 -17.64
C GLU A 54 -15.49 -3.40 -17.14
N THR A 55 -14.43 -4.17 -16.91
CA THR A 55 -14.48 -5.59 -16.57
C THR A 55 -14.67 -5.80 -15.08
N VAL A 56 -13.80 -5.19 -14.27
CA VAL A 56 -13.75 -5.46 -12.82
C VAL A 56 -14.58 -4.46 -12.03
N ARG A 57 -14.49 -3.17 -12.36
CA ARG A 57 -15.25 -2.09 -11.71
C ARG A 57 -15.08 -2.07 -10.19
N LEU A 58 -13.84 -1.98 -9.75
CA LEU A 58 -13.48 -2.07 -8.34
C LEU A 58 -14.19 -1.00 -7.48
N ASP A 59 -14.49 0.17 -8.06
CA ASP A 59 -15.32 1.22 -7.47
C ASP A 59 -16.71 0.71 -7.05
N ARG A 60 -17.37 -0.08 -7.90
CA ARG A 60 -18.68 -0.68 -7.61
C ARG A 60 -18.59 -1.74 -6.54
N VAL A 61 -17.54 -2.56 -6.60
CA VAL A 61 -17.27 -3.61 -5.60
C VAL A 61 -17.09 -2.97 -4.22
N TYR A 62 -16.24 -1.96 -4.12
CA TYR A 62 -15.96 -1.22 -2.90
C TYR A 62 -17.20 -0.49 -2.39
N ARG A 63 -17.95 0.21 -3.25
CA ARG A 63 -19.19 0.85 -2.85
C ARG A 63 -20.20 -0.14 -2.27
N LYS A 64 -20.36 -1.31 -2.90
CA LYS A 64 -21.23 -2.38 -2.39
C LYS A 64 -20.77 -2.86 -1.01
N TRP A 65 -19.48 -3.07 -0.82
CA TRP A 65 -18.94 -3.51 0.48
C TRP A 65 -19.14 -2.45 1.56
N ALA A 66 -18.84 -1.20 1.27
CA ALA A 66 -19.00 -0.07 2.19
C ALA A 66 -20.45 0.13 2.62
N LEU A 67 -21.42 -0.06 1.72
CA LEU A 67 -22.84 -0.02 2.05
C LEU A 67 -23.23 -1.19 2.98
N GLN A 68 -22.81 -2.42 2.66
CA GLN A 68 -23.13 -3.62 3.45
C GLN A 68 -22.45 -3.67 4.83
N THR A 69 -21.38 -2.91 5.02
CA THR A 69 -20.74 -2.74 6.33
C THR A 69 -21.19 -1.47 7.04
N GLY A 70 -21.99 -0.60 6.41
CA GLY A 70 -22.36 0.69 6.99
C GLY A 70 -21.18 1.67 7.11
N LEU A 71 -20.06 1.41 6.43
CA LEU A 71 -18.91 2.32 6.37
C LEU A 71 -19.23 3.53 5.48
N PHE A 72 -19.99 3.33 4.41
CA PHE A 72 -20.34 4.40 3.47
C PHE A 72 -21.00 5.63 4.11
N PRO A 73 -22.07 5.52 4.92
CA PRO A 73 -22.68 6.69 5.56
C PRO A 73 -21.73 7.39 6.55
N LEU A 74 -20.83 6.66 7.22
CA LEU A 74 -19.84 7.23 8.14
C LEU A 74 -18.78 8.04 7.37
N VAL A 75 -18.27 7.50 6.26
CA VAL A 75 -17.37 8.22 5.35
C VAL A 75 -18.02 9.50 4.85
N GLN A 76 -19.27 9.45 4.40
CA GLN A 76 -19.99 10.64 3.96
C GLN A 76 -20.21 11.66 5.08
N ALA A 77 -20.46 11.21 6.30
CA ALA A 77 -20.60 12.11 7.45
C ALA A 77 -19.30 12.86 7.75
N VAL A 78 -18.16 12.15 7.78
CA VAL A 78 -16.83 12.75 7.97
C VAL A 78 -16.50 13.70 6.83
N ALA A 79 -16.70 13.28 5.59
CA ALA A 79 -16.42 14.11 4.41
C ALA A 79 -17.26 15.40 4.40
N ARG A 80 -18.54 15.33 4.76
CA ARG A 80 -19.40 16.51 4.89
C ARG A 80 -18.91 17.46 5.98
N ALA A 81 -18.63 16.95 7.16
CA ALA A 81 -18.12 17.76 8.26
C ALA A 81 -16.77 18.42 7.90
N GLY A 82 -15.88 17.69 7.25
CA GLY A 82 -14.62 18.20 6.70
C GLY A 82 -14.85 19.31 5.66
N ASN A 83 -15.75 19.11 4.70
CA ASN A 83 -16.05 20.14 3.70
C ASN A 83 -16.65 21.41 4.35
N THR A 84 -17.55 21.26 5.33
CA THR A 84 -18.09 22.39 6.09
C THR A 84 -16.97 23.14 6.82
N CYS A 85 -16.03 22.41 7.45
CA CYS A 85 -14.89 23.03 8.12
C CYS A 85 -14.03 23.82 7.11
N ALA A 86 -13.65 23.20 6.00
CA ALA A 86 -12.86 23.83 4.95
C ALA A 86 -13.51 25.13 4.45
N GLN A 87 -14.82 25.12 4.20
CA GLN A 87 -15.57 26.31 3.80
C GLN A 87 -15.56 27.41 4.85
N LEU A 88 -15.75 27.07 6.13
CA LEU A 88 -15.74 28.05 7.23
C LEU A 88 -14.40 28.78 7.35
N ILE A 89 -13.29 28.08 7.11
CA ILE A 89 -11.94 28.65 7.27
C ILE A 89 -11.31 29.07 5.93
N GLY A 90 -12.09 29.09 4.84
CA GLY A 90 -11.64 29.57 3.53
C GLY A 90 -10.60 28.70 2.83
N LEU A 91 -10.60 27.39 3.08
CA LEU A 91 -9.81 26.42 2.31
C LEU A 91 -10.55 26.00 1.04
N ALA A 92 -9.79 25.54 0.04
CA ALA A 92 -10.35 25.08 -1.23
C ALA A 92 -11.22 23.82 -1.04
N ASP A 93 -10.75 22.88 -0.23
CA ASP A 93 -11.47 21.65 0.11
C ASP A 93 -10.88 20.99 1.37
N ARG A 94 -11.51 19.90 1.82
CA ARG A 94 -11.14 19.20 3.05
C ARG A 94 -9.76 18.54 3.03
N SER A 95 -9.15 18.28 1.88
CA SER A 95 -7.80 17.68 1.78
C SER A 95 -6.76 18.54 2.50
N GLN A 96 -6.89 19.87 2.40
CA GLN A 96 -5.98 20.84 3.00
C GLN A 96 -6.07 20.85 4.53
N LEU A 97 -7.22 20.47 5.10
CA LEU A 97 -7.39 20.38 6.56
C LEU A 97 -6.44 19.37 7.19
N PHE A 98 -6.27 18.22 6.54
CA PHE A 98 -5.51 17.10 7.09
C PHE A 98 -4.08 17.06 6.57
N ALA A 99 -3.81 17.59 5.38
CA ALA A 99 -2.48 17.62 4.80
C ALA A 99 -1.56 18.67 5.47
N LYS A 100 -2.11 19.79 5.97
CA LYS A 100 -1.30 20.94 6.40
C LYS A 100 -1.78 21.58 7.71
N PRO A 101 -1.61 20.90 8.86
CA PRO A 101 -2.16 21.35 10.15
C PRO A 101 -1.71 22.76 10.59
N ASN A 102 -0.52 23.18 10.17
CA ASN A 102 0.03 24.50 10.52
C ASN A 102 -0.56 25.63 9.68
N GLU A 103 -0.85 25.39 8.39
CA GLU A 103 -1.49 26.37 7.51
C GLU A 103 -2.95 26.60 7.94
N VAL A 104 -3.65 25.54 8.36
CA VAL A 104 -5.00 25.61 8.94
C VAL A 104 -5.05 26.56 10.14
N LYS A 105 -4.08 26.46 11.06
CA LYS A 105 -4.01 27.35 12.25
C LYS A 105 -3.86 28.81 11.85
N ALA A 106 -2.97 29.12 10.89
CA ALA A 106 -2.77 30.48 10.40
C ALA A 106 -4.04 31.03 9.73
N GLN A 107 -4.76 30.18 8.99
CA GLN A 107 -5.96 30.57 8.26
C GLN A 107 -7.18 30.77 9.16
N ILE A 108 -7.29 29.99 10.25
CA ILE A 108 -8.26 30.24 11.32
C ILE A 108 -8.03 31.61 11.96
N ILE A 109 -6.77 31.95 12.27
CA ILE A 109 -6.39 33.25 12.85
C ILE A 109 -6.74 34.40 11.88
N ALA A 110 -6.56 34.19 10.58
CA ALA A 110 -6.88 35.19 9.54
C ALA A 110 -8.39 35.33 9.27
N SER A 111 -9.18 34.26 9.45
CA SER A 111 -10.64 34.22 9.17
C SER A 111 -11.51 34.92 10.22
N ASN A 112 -10.88 35.55 11.23
CA ASN A 112 -11.42 36.15 12.46
C ASN A 112 -12.54 37.22 12.31
N LYS A 113 -13.17 37.39 11.14
CA LYS A 113 -14.24 38.37 10.90
C LYS A 113 -15.64 37.80 10.65
N SER A 114 -15.82 36.48 10.47
CA SER A 114 -17.16 35.92 10.15
C SER A 114 -17.52 34.57 10.79
N VAL A 115 -16.56 33.84 11.36
CA VAL A 115 -16.81 32.52 11.98
C VAL A 115 -16.52 32.57 13.47
N THR A 116 -17.48 32.14 14.29
CA THR A 116 -17.30 32.11 15.74
C THR A 116 -16.48 30.89 16.17
N ALA A 117 -15.73 31.02 17.26
CA ALA A 117 -15.02 29.89 17.87
C ALA A 117 -15.98 28.72 18.19
N GLU A 118 -17.22 29.02 18.56
CA GLU A 118 -18.26 28.03 18.81
C GLU A 118 -18.64 27.23 17.55
N GLN A 119 -18.80 27.90 16.40
CA GLN A 119 -19.07 27.23 15.12
C GLN A 119 -17.93 26.29 14.73
N LEU A 120 -16.68 26.72 14.85
CA LEU A 120 -15.52 25.87 14.58
C LEU A 120 -15.45 24.68 15.53
N ASN A 121 -15.62 24.90 16.84
CA ASN A 121 -15.58 23.83 17.84
C ASN A 121 -16.64 22.76 17.58
N ARG A 122 -17.85 23.17 17.18
CA ARG A 122 -18.92 22.21 16.82
C ARG A 122 -18.53 21.34 15.62
N VAL A 123 -18.01 21.94 14.55
CA VAL A 123 -17.62 21.20 13.35
C VAL A 123 -16.42 20.29 13.61
N PHE A 124 -15.42 20.75 14.37
CA PHE A 124 -14.30 19.89 14.77
C PHE A 124 -14.77 18.71 15.62
N ALA A 125 -15.67 18.94 16.59
CA ALA A 125 -16.24 17.87 17.40
C ALA A 125 -17.02 16.84 16.55
N ASP A 126 -17.70 17.29 15.48
CA ASP A 126 -18.39 16.40 14.55
C ASP A 126 -17.41 15.60 13.68
N ILE A 127 -16.31 16.21 13.20
CA ILE A 127 -15.23 15.50 12.49
C ILE A 127 -14.62 14.42 13.41
N GLU A 128 -14.24 14.77 14.64
CA GLU A 128 -13.64 13.83 15.59
C GLU A 128 -14.58 12.68 15.97
N ARG A 129 -15.87 12.99 16.18
CA ARG A 129 -16.89 11.98 16.49
C ARG A 129 -17.06 11.04 15.29
N GLY A 130 -17.18 11.59 14.09
CA GLY A 130 -17.29 10.81 12.85
C GLY A 130 -16.06 9.95 12.60
N ALA A 131 -14.85 10.49 12.78
CA ALA A 131 -13.59 9.76 12.61
C ALA A 131 -13.47 8.60 13.60
N ARG A 132 -13.81 8.82 14.88
CA ARG A 132 -13.84 7.75 15.90
C ARG A 132 -14.83 6.64 15.54
N GLN A 133 -16.04 7.00 15.11
CA GLN A 133 -17.05 6.03 14.69
C GLN A 133 -16.60 5.25 13.45
N LEU A 134 -15.97 5.92 12.48
CA LEU A 134 -15.43 5.31 11.28
C LEU A 134 -14.32 4.30 11.63
N THR A 135 -13.33 4.70 12.42
CA THR A 135 -12.23 3.82 12.86
C THR A 135 -12.75 2.59 13.60
N ALA A 136 -13.62 2.79 14.60
CA ALA A 136 -14.21 1.67 15.33
C ALA A 136 -15.02 0.73 14.42
N ARG A 137 -15.67 1.27 13.37
CA ARG A 137 -16.41 0.45 12.40
C ARG A 137 -15.49 -0.29 11.43
N ILE A 138 -14.38 0.30 11.04
CA ILE A 138 -13.33 -0.33 10.22
C ILE A 138 -12.79 -1.55 10.97
N GLU A 139 -12.38 -1.38 12.23
CA GLU A 139 -11.85 -2.46 13.07
C GLU A 139 -12.85 -3.63 13.16
N LYS A 140 -14.11 -3.33 13.47
CA LYS A 140 -15.19 -4.34 13.53
C LYS A 140 -15.49 -5.01 12.18
N SER A 141 -15.14 -4.36 11.08
CA SER A 141 -15.42 -4.85 9.72
C SER A 141 -14.22 -5.53 9.06
N ALA A 142 -13.01 -5.42 9.61
CA ALA A 142 -11.76 -5.88 8.99
C ALA A 142 -11.84 -7.34 8.50
N ASN A 143 -12.21 -8.27 9.37
CA ASN A 143 -12.35 -9.69 9.01
C ASN A 143 -13.44 -9.92 7.96
N LYS A 144 -14.54 -9.17 8.00
CA LYS A 144 -15.62 -9.28 7.01
C LYS A 144 -15.18 -8.77 5.64
N ILE A 145 -14.40 -7.69 5.59
CA ILE A 145 -13.82 -7.15 4.35
C ILE A 145 -12.79 -8.11 3.78
N LEU A 146 -11.88 -8.64 4.61
CA LEU A 146 -10.89 -9.62 4.15
C LEU A 146 -11.56 -10.85 3.52
N ARG A 147 -12.61 -11.41 4.16
CA ARG A 147 -13.40 -12.52 3.58
C ARG A 147 -14.04 -12.15 2.23
N LYS A 148 -14.55 -10.91 2.11
CA LYS A 148 -15.12 -10.40 0.85
C LYS A 148 -14.06 -10.26 -0.23
N ALA A 149 -12.87 -9.76 0.12
CA ALA A 149 -11.75 -9.65 -0.81
C ALA A 149 -11.27 -11.04 -1.26
N THR A 150 -11.12 -12.00 -0.34
CA THR A 150 -10.83 -13.41 -0.66
C THR A 150 -11.86 -14.00 -1.62
N THR A 151 -13.15 -13.80 -1.33
CA THR A 151 -14.24 -14.29 -2.20
C THR A 151 -14.17 -13.64 -3.58
N PHE A 152 -13.94 -12.33 -3.64
CA PHE A 152 -13.82 -11.59 -4.89
C PHE A 152 -12.62 -12.04 -5.72
N VAL A 153 -11.44 -12.23 -5.12
CA VAL A 153 -10.24 -12.70 -5.82
C VAL A 153 -10.44 -14.14 -6.30
N ARG A 154 -10.91 -15.04 -5.43
CA ARG A 154 -11.04 -16.47 -5.74
C ARG A 154 -12.18 -16.77 -6.71
N GLN A 155 -13.35 -16.19 -6.48
CA GLN A 155 -14.55 -16.51 -7.26
C GLN A 155 -14.81 -15.48 -8.36
N GLY A 156 -14.56 -14.20 -8.11
CA GLY A 156 -14.75 -13.12 -9.07
C GLY A 156 -13.64 -13.08 -10.12
N LEU A 157 -12.37 -13.02 -9.70
CA LEU A 157 -11.22 -12.99 -10.61
C LEU A 157 -10.72 -14.38 -11.01
N ARG A 158 -11.18 -15.45 -10.33
CA ARG A 158 -10.73 -16.84 -10.55
C ARG A 158 -9.21 -16.99 -10.38
N LEU A 159 -8.68 -16.37 -9.32
CA LEU A 159 -7.27 -16.41 -8.93
C LEU A 159 -7.13 -16.98 -7.52
N ASP A 160 -6.18 -17.88 -7.33
CA ASP A 160 -5.86 -18.44 -6.01
C ASP A 160 -4.71 -17.67 -5.35
N TRP A 161 -4.81 -16.34 -5.34
CA TRP A 161 -3.73 -15.46 -4.87
C TRP A 161 -4.09 -14.72 -3.57
N PRO A 162 -3.77 -15.30 -2.39
CA PRO A 162 -3.97 -14.67 -1.09
C PRO A 162 -3.41 -13.26 -0.94
N TRP A 163 -2.22 -12.99 -1.49
CA TRP A 163 -1.64 -11.65 -1.45
C TRP A 163 -2.58 -10.61 -2.08
N LEU A 164 -3.25 -10.97 -3.18
CA LEU A 164 -4.15 -10.06 -3.88
C LEU A 164 -5.41 -9.78 -3.06
N ALA A 165 -5.88 -10.73 -2.26
CA ALA A 165 -7.01 -10.51 -1.37
C ALA A 165 -6.68 -9.52 -0.25
N VAL A 166 -5.46 -9.59 0.30
CA VAL A 166 -4.97 -8.63 1.29
C VAL A 166 -4.87 -7.24 0.67
N GLU A 167 -4.19 -7.12 -0.47
CA GLU A 167 -4.03 -5.84 -1.18
C GLU A 167 -5.37 -5.21 -1.57
N VAL A 168 -6.33 -6.01 -2.05
CA VAL A 168 -7.68 -5.52 -2.38
C VAL A 168 -8.43 -5.05 -1.13
N ALA A 169 -8.22 -5.67 0.03
CA ALA A 169 -8.79 -5.21 1.30
C ALA A 169 -8.14 -3.91 1.79
N ASP A 170 -6.81 -3.81 1.69
CA ASP A 170 -6.07 -2.62 2.09
C ASP A 170 -6.41 -1.41 1.20
N LEU A 171 -6.45 -1.61 -0.11
CA LEU A 171 -6.90 -0.61 -1.08
C LEU A 171 -8.33 -0.15 -0.81
N PHE A 172 -9.22 -1.05 -0.38
CA PHE A 172 -10.57 -0.68 0.04
C PHE A 172 -10.54 0.29 1.23
N PHE A 173 -9.80 -0.03 2.28
CA PHE A 173 -9.70 0.85 3.46
C PHE A 173 -9.01 2.17 3.15
N ALA A 174 -7.98 2.13 2.32
CA ALA A 174 -7.29 3.32 1.86
C ALA A 174 -8.24 4.23 1.06
N THR A 175 -9.09 3.65 0.19
CA THR A 175 -10.13 4.39 -0.55
C THR A 175 -11.13 5.05 0.39
N LEU A 176 -11.59 4.35 1.43
CA LEU A 176 -12.49 4.95 2.43
C LEU A 176 -11.86 6.12 3.16
N LYS A 177 -10.57 6.03 3.50
CA LYS A 177 -9.83 7.14 4.14
C LYS A 177 -9.70 8.33 3.18
N SER A 178 -9.36 8.06 1.92
CA SER A 178 -9.28 9.09 0.88
C SER A 178 -10.61 9.81 0.69
N ASP A 179 -11.71 9.06 0.57
CA ASP A 179 -13.06 9.62 0.46
C ASP A 179 -13.44 10.45 1.70
N ALA A 180 -13.12 9.97 2.90
CA ALA A 180 -13.46 10.65 4.15
C ALA A 180 -12.67 11.96 4.33
N PHE A 181 -11.37 11.94 4.08
CA PHE A 181 -10.46 13.03 4.45
C PHE A 181 -9.96 13.86 3.26
N GLY A 182 -10.25 13.45 2.02
CA GLY A 182 -9.74 14.10 0.81
C GLY A 182 -8.23 13.89 0.61
N ILE A 183 -7.60 12.97 1.34
CA ILE A 183 -6.17 12.68 1.23
C ILE A 183 -5.94 11.83 -0.01
N GLU A 184 -5.00 12.22 -0.87
CA GLU A 184 -4.63 11.41 -2.03
C GLU A 184 -4.08 10.04 -1.59
N LEU A 185 -4.51 9.01 -2.32
CA LEU A 185 -4.04 7.66 -2.12
C LEU A 185 -2.58 7.53 -2.55
N GLU A 186 -1.67 7.60 -1.60
CA GLU A 186 -0.40 6.90 -1.77
C GLU A 186 -0.66 5.41 -1.59
N ALA A 187 -0.97 4.70 -2.70
CA ALA A 187 -1.00 3.24 -2.69
C ALA A 187 0.39 2.72 -2.32
N LEU A 188 0.59 2.43 -1.03
CA LEU A 188 1.76 1.72 -0.56
C LEU A 188 1.48 0.25 -0.81
N ILE A 189 2.22 -0.32 -1.77
CA ILE A 189 2.25 -1.77 -1.95
C ILE A 189 3.09 -2.29 -0.80
N HIS A 190 2.41 -2.59 0.29
CA HIS A 190 3.03 -3.23 1.42
C HIS A 190 3.11 -4.71 1.09
N VAL A 191 4.31 -5.19 0.79
CA VAL A 191 4.57 -6.59 1.09
C VAL A 191 4.65 -6.64 2.61
N GLN A 192 3.59 -7.15 3.22
CA GLN A 192 3.51 -7.28 4.66
C GLN A 192 4.48 -8.38 5.05
N ASP A 193 5.61 -7.96 5.61
CA ASP A 193 6.58 -8.86 6.21
C ASP A 193 5.83 -9.71 7.24
N TYR A 194 5.81 -11.01 7.00
CA TYR A 194 5.43 -11.96 8.03
C TYR A 194 6.63 -12.01 8.99
N GLU A 195 6.74 -11.00 9.85
CA GLU A 195 7.81 -10.94 10.83
C GLU A 195 7.63 -12.09 11.80
N THR A 196 8.50 -13.10 11.68
CA THR A 196 8.71 -14.05 12.76
C THR A 196 9.12 -13.24 14.00
N PRO A 197 8.49 -13.45 15.17
CA PRO A 197 8.90 -12.77 16.40
C PRO A 197 10.41 -12.87 16.57
N ALA A 198 11.08 -11.73 16.78
CA ALA A 198 12.52 -11.71 16.96
C ALA A 198 12.89 -12.61 18.15
N PRO A 199 13.98 -13.41 18.06
CA PRO A 199 14.48 -14.10 19.24
C PRO A 199 14.87 -13.06 20.30
N SER A 200 14.64 -13.38 21.57
CA SER A 200 15.11 -12.53 22.67
C SER A 200 16.64 -12.46 22.62
N VAL A 201 17.17 -11.24 22.58
CA VAL A 201 18.61 -11.00 22.62
C VAL A 201 18.92 -10.09 23.81
N THR A 202 19.82 -10.54 24.67
CA THR A 202 20.28 -9.78 25.84
C THR A 202 21.63 -9.17 25.52
N LEU A 203 21.77 -7.85 25.72
CA LEU A 203 23.03 -7.14 25.66
C LEU A 203 23.44 -6.77 27.09
N ASP A 204 24.55 -7.33 27.59
CA ASP A 204 25.09 -6.92 28.90
C ASP A 204 26.13 -5.81 28.74
N SER A 205 25.69 -4.56 28.90
CA SER A 205 26.55 -3.38 28.84
C SER A 205 27.01 -2.89 30.22
N ARG A 206 26.81 -3.67 31.30
CA ARG A 206 27.16 -3.22 32.65
C ARG A 206 28.68 -3.06 32.80
N PRO A 207 29.16 -2.03 33.53
CA PRO A 207 30.58 -1.83 33.75
C PRO A 207 31.14 -2.93 34.66
N VAL A 208 32.31 -3.47 34.30
CA VAL A 208 33.01 -4.48 35.11
C VAL A 208 34.08 -3.80 35.96
N PRO A 209 34.09 -3.97 37.30
CA PRO A 209 35.10 -3.37 38.15
C PRO A 209 36.52 -3.75 37.70
N GLY A 210 37.37 -2.73 37.53
CA GLY A 210 38.76 -2.91 37.10
C GLY A 210 38.98 -2.96 35.58
N GLU A 211 37.94 -2.82 34.75
CA GLU A 211 38.11 -2.70 33.30
C GLU A 211 38.56 -1.29 32.89
N THR A 212 39.46 -1.20 31.91
CA THR A 212 39.77 0.06 31.22
C THR A 212 38.69 0.42 30.20
N VAL A 213 38.62 1.69 29.81
CA VAL A 213 37.66 2.16 28.78
C VAL A 213 37.78 1.38 27.47
N LEU A 214 39.01 1.03 27.05
CA LEU A 214 39.24 0.24 25.84
C LEU A 214 38.71 -1.20 25.96
N GLN A 215 38.88 -1.81 27.13
CA GLN A 215 38.36 -3.16 27.42
C GLN A 215 36.83 -3.16 27.49
N ALA A 216 36.22 -2.15 28.14
CA ALA A 216 34.77 -1.97 28.16
C ALA A 216 34.19 -1.85 26.74
N ARG A 217 34.80 -0.99 25.91
CA ARG A 217 34.37 -0.79 24.51
C ARG A 217 34.48 -2.07 23.70
N THR A 218 35.58 -2.81 23.83
CA THR A 218 35.81 -4.06 23.11
C THR A 218 34.79 -5.13 23.53
N ARG A 219 34.51 -5.25 24.82
CA ARG A 219 33.51 -6.19 25.35
C ARG A 219 32.10 -5.88 24.86
N VAL A 220 31.66 -4.62 24.94
CA VAL A 220 30.35 -4.19 24.44
C VAL A 220 30.22 -4.44 22.94
N GLN A 221 31.28 -4.17 22.16
CA GLN A 221 31.31 -4.47 20.73
C GLN A 221 31.14 -5.97 20.45
N GLN A 222 31.80 -6.85 21.21
CA GLN A 222 31.67 -8.30 21.07
C GLN A 222 30.26 -8.80 21.43
N GLU A 223 29.65 -8.27 22.49
CA GLU A 223 28.26 -8.59 22.85
C GLU A 223 27.28 -8.14 21.76
N TYR A 224 27.51 -6.97 21.18
CA TYR A 224 26.75 -6.49 20.02
C TYR A 224 26.92 -7.41 18.79
N GLU A 225 28.14 -7.85 18.48
CA GLU A 225 28.39 -8.76 17.36
C GLU A 225 27.72 -10.13 17.58
N ARG A 226 27.73 -10.68 18.80
CA ARG A 226 27.04 -11.92 19.16
C ARG A 226 25.52 -11.80 19.06
N ALA A 227 24.98 -10.67 19.52
CA ALA A 227 23.57 -10.33 19.37
C ALA A 227 23.16 -10.30 17.90
N MET A 228 23.94 -9.60 17.07
CA MET A 228 23.71 -9.53 15.63
C MET A 228 23.85 -10.90 14.94
N GLN A 229 24.82 -11.73 15.33
CA GLN A 229 24.94 -13.10 14.82
C GLN A 229 23.69 -13.94 15.14
N THR A 230 23.14 -13.82 16.34
CA THR A 230 21.89 -14.52 16.74
C THR A 230 20.72 -14.05 15.88
N LEU A 231 20.56 -12.74 15.69
CA LEU A 231 19.52 -12.15 14.85
C LEU A 231 19.66 -12.55 13.37
N ASN A 232 20.89 -12.66 12.87
CA ASN A 232 21.19 -13.07 11.50
C ASN A 232 21.02 -14.58 11.28
N ARG A 233 21.27 -15.42 12.29
CA ARG A 233 21.01 -16.87 12.22
C ARG A 233 19.52 -17.21 12.29
N ALA A 234 18.75 -16.44 13.05
CA ALA A 234 17.31 -16.66 13.18
C ALA A 234 16.53 -16.35 11.90
N ALA A 235 17.07 -15.48 11.04
CA ALA A 235 16.56 -15.23 9.70
C ALA A 235 17.74 -14.98 8.73
N PRO A 236 18.38 -16.04 8.21
CA PRO A 236 19.47 -15.89 7.27
C PRO A 236 18.98 -15.14 6.03
N PRO A 237 19.76 -14.19 5.49
CA PRO A 237 19.37 -13.48 4.28
C PRO A 237 19.21 -14.49 3.14
N LEU A 238 18.11 -14.36 2.38
CA LEU A 238 17.95 -15.14 1.15
C LEU A 238 19.16 -14.91 0.24
N PRO A 239 19.65 -15.94 -0.47
CA PRO A 239 20.68 -15.73 -1.47
C PRO A 239 20.17 -14.71 -2.50
N LEU A 240 21.08 -13.85 -2.98
CA LEU A 240 20.74 -12.73 -3.88
C LEU A 240 19.96 -13.19 -5.13
N GLY A 241 20.27 -14.39 -5.61
CA GLY A 241 19.75 -14.91 -6.88
C GLY A 241 20.42 -14.26 -8.08
N ARG A 242 20.03 -14.68 -9.28
CA ARG A 242 20.46 -13.97 -10.50
C ARG A 242 19.73 -12.64 -10.55
N SER A 243 20.48 -11.54 -10.62
CA SER A 243 19.90 -10.21 -10.85
C SER A 243 18.92 -10.27 -12.02
N PRO A 244 17.72 -9.67 -11.89
CA PRO A 244 16.78 -9.60 -13.00
C PRO A 244 17.49 -9.03 -14.23
N ARG A 245 17.21 -9.57 -15.42
CA ARG A 245 17.70 -8.98 -16.67
C ARG A 245 17.36 -7.49 -16.67
N LYS A 246 18.27 -6.64 -17.17
CA LYS A 246 18.27 -5.17 -17.08
C LYS A 246 17.00 -4.44 -17.58
N ASN A 247 15.95 -5.14 -18.03
CA ASN A 247 14.74 -4.53 -18.57
C ASN A 247 13.51 -4.86 -17.70
N PRO A 248 13.21 -4.03 -16.68
CA PRO A 248 12.00 -4.17 -15.84
C PRO A 248 10.70 -3.91 -16.61
N GLU A 249 10.74 -3.23 -17.76
CA GLU A 249 9.54 -2.97 -18.57
C GLU A 249 8.99 -4.27 -19.18
N ARG A 250 9.88 -5.23 -19.47
CA ARG A 250 9.47 -6.55 -19.98
C ARG A 250 8.63 -7.33 -18.97
N ASP A 251 8.97 -7.25 -17.68
CA ASP A 251 8.19 -7.89 -16.62
C ASP A 251 6.80 -7.23 -16.50
N ALA A 252 6.74 -5.90 -16.64
CA ALA A 252 5.47 -5.17 -16.65
C ALA A 252 4.59 -5.55 -17.85
N ASP A 253 5.15 -5.68 -19.04
CA ASP A 253 4.41 -6.10 -20.24
C ASP A 253 3.82 -7.50 -20.08
N TRP A 254 4.54 -8.43 -19.46
CA TRP A 254 4.02 -9.76 -19.15
C TRP A 254 2.81 -9.70 -18.22
N VAL A 255 2.86 -8.85 -17.19
CA VAL A 255 1.72 -8.65 -16.28
C VAL A 255 0.54 -8.02 -17.01
N ARG A 256 0.77 -7.02 -17.87
CA ARG A 256 -0.29 -6.40 -18.67
C ARG A 256 -0.93 -7.42 -19.61
N TRP A 257 -0.14 -8.21 -20.33
CA TRP A 257 -0.66 -9.28 -21.17
C TRP A 257 -1.45 -10.30 -20.34
N PHE A 258 -0.92 -10.68 -19.17
CA PHE A 258 -1.61 -11.59 -18.26
C PHE A 258 -2.96 -11.04 -17.83
N TYR A 259 -3.01 -9.80 -17.35
CA TYR A 259 -4.24 -9.15 -16.92
C TYR A 259 -5.27 -9.10 -18.06
N ARG A 260 -4.87 -8.60 -19.24
CA ARG A 260 -5.76 -8.48 -20.40
C ARG A 260 -6.25 -9.85 -20.89
N HIS A 261 -5.40 -10.87 -20.86
CA HIS A 261 -5.79 -12.22 -21.25
C HIS A 261 -6.72 -12.88 -20.23
N ARG A 262 -6.29 -12.88 -18.96
CA ARG A 262 -6.91 -13.67 -17.89
C ARG A 262 -8.15 -13.02 -17.31
N ILE A 263 -8.15 -11.69 -17.18
CA ILE A 263 -9.24 -10.92 -16.57
C ILE A 263 -10.17 -10.37 -17.65
N GLN A 264 -9.62 -9.73 -18.69
CA GLN A 264 -10.42 -9.09 -19.74
C GLN A 264 -10.80 -10.01 -20.91
N GLY A 265 -10.29 -11.25 -20.93
CA GLY A 265 -10.63 -12.23 -21.96
C GLY A 265 -10.03 -11.97 -23.34
N ILE A 266 -9.04 -11.08 -23.47
CA ILE A 266 -8.41 -10.76 -24.75
C ILE A 266 -7.59 -11.95 -25.25
N SER A 267 -7.74 -12.32 -26.53
CA SER A 267 -7.05 -13.47 -27.09
C SER A 267 -5.53 -13.26 -27.22
N THR A 268 -4.76 -14.35 -27.12
CA THR A 268 -3.29 -14.30 -27.33
C THR A 268 -2.89 -13.81 -28.73
N TYR A 269 -3.75 -14.02 -29.73
CA TYR A 269 -3.55 -13.51 -31.08
C TYR A 269 -3.64 -11.98 -31.11
N GLN A 270 -4.69 -11.43 -30.50
CA GLN A 270 -4.90 -9.98 -30.45
C GLN A 270 -3.79 -9.29 -29.66
N LEU A 271 -3.39 -9.84 -28.50
CA LEU A 271 -2.26 -9.31 -27.73
C LEU A 271 -0.96 -9.31 -28.54
N ALA A 272 -0.68 -10.38 -29.27
CA ALA A 272 0.52 -10.49 -30.10
C ALA A 272 0.52 -9.45 -31.23
N LYS A 273 -0.63 -9.27 -31.88
CA LYS A 273 -0.82 -8.27 -32.95
C LYS A 273 -0.60 -6.85 -32.43
N GLU A 274 -1.21 -6.48 -31.31
CA GLU A 274 -1.09 -5.15 -30.72
C GLU A 274 0.33 -4.86 -30.21
N ALA A 275 1.00 -5.87 -29.64
CA ALA A 275 2.36 -5.72 -29.14
C ALA A 275 3.45 -5.84 -30.22
N GLY A 276 3.09 -6.07 -31.49
CA GLY A 276 4.05 -6.25 -32.58
C GLY A 276 5.00 -7.44 -32.36
N THR A 277 4.53 -8.52 -31.71
CA THR A 277 5.37 -9.66 -31.33
C THR A 277 4.74 -11.00 -31.70
N SER A 278 5.47 -12.11 -31.50
CA SER A 278 4.94 -13.43 -31.80
C SER A 278 3.98 -13.93 -30.72
N ARG A 279 2.99 -14.75 -31.11
CA ARG A 279 2.10 -15.43 -30.16
C ARG A 279 2.86 -16.28 -29.15
N GLN A 280 4.01 -16.84 -29.55
CA GLN A 280 4.86 -17.63 -28.68
C GLN A 280 5.50 -16.78 -27.58
N ALA A 281 5.94 -15.55 -27.91
CA ALA A 281 6.47 -14.61 -26.94
C ALA A 281 5.41 -14.18 -25.92
N VAL A 282 4.16 -13.94 -26.38
CA VAL A 282 3.03 -13.65 -25.48
C VAL A 282 2.75 -14.82 -24.56
N LYS A 283 2.59 -16.04 -25.10
CA LYS A 283 2.36 -17.25 -24.29
C LYS A 283 3.45 -17.46 -23.23
N TYR A 284 4.70 -17.24 -23.60
CA TYR A 284 5.82 -17.28 -22.64
C TYR A 284 5.66 -16.23 -21.54
N GLY A 285 5.36 -14.97 -21.91
CA GLY A 285 5.13 -13.90 -20.94
C GLY A 285 3.97 -14.18 -19.98
N LEU A 286 2.85 -14.69 -20.50
CA LEU A 286 1.70 -15.12 -19.69
C LEU A 286 2.10 -16.16 -18.65
N HIS A 287 2.83 -17.19 -19.06
CA HIS A 287 3.31 -18.23 -18.15
C HIS A 287 4.27 -17.69 -17.08
N GLN A 288 5.20 -16.81 -17.47
CA GLN A 288 6.11 -16.18 -16.51
C GLN A 288 5.37 -15.30 -15.50
N ALA A 289 4.40 -14.51 -15.96
CA ALA A 289 3.55 -13.70 -15.10
C ALA A 289 2.75 -14.56 -14.12
N GLU A 290 2.14 -15.64 -14.60
CA GLU A 290 1.41 -16.57 -13.74
C GLU A 290 2.30 -17.16 -12.67
N CYS A 291 3.47 -17.71 -13.03
CA CYS A 291 4.41 -18.30 -12.08
C CYS A 291 4.94 -17.32 -11.03
N LEU A 292 5.18 -16.07 -11.42
CA LEU A 292 5.73 -15.06 -10.51
C LEU A 292 4.64 -14.41 -9.67
N LEU A 293 3.42 -14.20 -10.19
CA LEU A 293 2.31 -13.66 -9.42
C LEU A 293 1.66 -14.71 -8.52
N SER A 294 1.72 -16.00 -8.87
CA SER A 294 1.26 -17.10 -8.02
C SER A 294 2.23 -17.46 -6.90
N LEU A 295 3.26 -16.65 -6.67
CA LEU A 295 4.18 -16.83 -5.57
C LEU A 295 3.44 -16.55 -4.25
N LEU A 296 3.26 -17.60 -3.44
CA LEU A 296 2.52 -17.58 -2.19
C LEU A 296 3.40 -17.88 -0.98
N ALA A 297 3.13 -17.18 0.12
CA ALA A 297 3.63 -17.47 1.46
C ALA A 297 2.64 -18.30 2.27
N VAL A 298 1.37 -18.12 1.90
CA VAL A 298 0.20 -18.61 2.58
C VAL A 298 -0.81 -18.99 1.51
N SER A 299 -1.55 -20.07 1.75
CA SER A 299 -2.68 -20.50 0.93
C SER A 299 -3.99 -19.98 1.53
N PHE A 300 -5.02 -19.86 0.70
CA PHE A 300 -6.38 -19.74 1.23
C PHE A 300 -6.71 -21.04 2.01
N LYS A 301 -7.11 -20.91 3.27
CA LYS A 301 -7.75 -22.01 4.02
C LYS A 301 -9.24 -22.05 3.67
#